data_AF-A0A962S694-F1
#
_entry.id   AF-A0A962S694-F1
#
_cell.length_a   1.000
_cell.length_b   1.000
_cell.length_c   1.000
_cell.angle_alpha   90.00
_cell.angle_beta   90.00
_cell.angle_gamma   90.00
#
_symmetry.space_group_name_H-M   'P 1'
#
loop_
_entity.id
_entity.type
_entity.pdbx_description
1 polymer ?
#
loop_
_entity_poly.entity_id
_entity_poly.type
_entity_poly.pdbx_seq_one_letter_code
_entity_poly.pdbx_strand_id
1 'polypeptide(L)'
;MLKLAETKIEQVVAERDAIIEAYAKASVLVDESRKRADAIRPNLFPFDARLRVSVDEYRKDVDRRLWYTFYREIGLADYFDANAKKAFDVSLDADPPTFDLPNIEAAMEAGARDAQIYLNRGIYMLFVGRDRKYKTNTRHTVKMEKAIILKRCCNTTFGQITLDYLSPFEDLHRSVCVIRGEKYKAMELANRVAQVWKETGEPYQDDTYWLKGCLNGNLHCRILDPYVLDEINRRIALHAGAVLAEDSK
;
A
#
# COMPACT_ATOMS: atom_id res chain seq x y z
N MET A 1 15.48 11.78 -0.36
CA MET A 1 14.39 12.08 0.61
C MET A 1 13.56 13.19 -0.01
N LEU A 2 12.28 12.93 -0.28
CA LEU A 2 11.40 13.79 -1.08
C LEU A 2 10.78 14.88 -0.19
N LYS A 3 10.86 16.12 -0.67
CA LYS A 3 10.46 17.38 0.00
C LYS A 3 8.95 17.57 0.23
N LEU A 4 8.09 16.59 -0.05
CA LEU A 4 6.64 16.84 -0.05
C LEU A 4 6.07 17.21 1.33
N ALA A 5 6.68 16.74 2.42
CA ALA A 5 6.27 17.10 3.78
C ALA A 5 6.71 18.53 4.20
N GLU A 6 7.72 19.10 3.52
CA GLU A 6 8.25 20.45 3.80
C GLU A 6 7.75 21.48 2.78
N THR A 7 7.41 21.05 1.57
CA THR A 7 6.87 21.88 0.49
C THR A 7 5.36 22.01 0.62
N LYS A 8 4.85 23.26 0.57
CA LYS A 8 3.41 23.53 0.55
C LYS A 8 2.75 22.84 -0.65
N ILE A 9 1.59 22.21 -0.44
CA ILE A 9 0.92 21.43 -1.48
C ILE A 9 0.54 22.28 -2.70
N GLU A 10 0.24 23.56 -2.49
CA GLU A 10 -0.01 24.54 -3.53
C GLU A 10 1.21 24.74 -4.44
N GLN A 11 2.42 24.71 -3.87
CA GLN A 11 3.65 24.77 -4.65
C GLN A 11 3.85 23.49 -5.46
N VAL A 12 3.52 22.32 -4.91
CA VAL A 12 3.59 21.05 -5.65
C VAL A 12 2.64 21.06 -6.85
N VAL A 13 1.40 21.54 -6.66
CA VAL A 13 0.41 21.68 -7.75
C VAL A 13 0.90 22.68 -8.81
N ALA A 14 1.42 23.83 -8.40
CA ALA A 14 1.96 24.83 -9.33
C ALA A 14 3.13 24.28 -10.16
N GLU A 15 4.06 23.55 -9.53
CA GLU A 15 5.18 22.90 -10.24
C GLU A 15 4.69 21.79 -11.16
N ARG A 16 3.69 21.01 -10.75
CA ARG A 16 3.03 20.00 -11.60
C ARG A 16 2.46 20.63 -12.87
N ASP A 17 1.77 21.75 -12.75
CA ASP A 17 1.21 22.45 -13.92
C ASP A 17 2.31 23.00 -14.82
N ALA A 18 3.36 23.60 -14.24
CA ALA A 18 4.49 24.14 -14.97
C ALA A 18 5.24 23.07 -15.79
N ILE A 19 5.48 21.87 -15.23
CA ILE A 19 6.16 20.78 -15.96
C ILE A 19 5.29 20.23 -17.11
N ILE A 20 3.97 20.15 -16.93
CA ILE A 20 3.06 19.69 -17.99
C ILE A 20 2.96 20.74 -19.10
N GLU A 21 2.90 22.02 -18.75
CA GLU A 21 2.92 23.11 -19.74
C GLU A 21 4.24 23.12 -20.54
N ALA A 22 5.37 22.93 -19.87
CA ALA A 22 6.67 22.81 -20.52
C ALA A 22 6.73 21.62 -21.48
N TYR A 23 6.18 20.46 -21.09
CA TYR A 23 6.09 19.29 -21.94
C TYR A 23 5.19 19.51 -23.16
N ALA A 24 4.05 20.18 -22.97
CA ALA A 24 3.14 20.55 -24.06
C ALA A 24 3.82 21.47 -25.08
N LYS A 25 4.56 22.49 -24.62
CA LYS A 25 5.37 23.36 -25.47
C LYS A 25 6.43 22.58 -26.25
N ALA A 26 7.12 21.65 -25.59
CA ALA A 26 8.09 20.77 -26.26
C ALA A 26 7.43 19.91 -27.34
N SER A 27 6.23 19.38 -27.09
CA SER A 27 5.47 18.59 -28.08
C SER A 27 5.19 19.39 -29.35
N VAL A 28 4.74 20.63 -29.21
CA VAL A 28 4.49 21.52 -30.35
C VAL A 28 5.77 21.78 -31.15
N LEU A 29 6.87 22.11 -30.47
CA LEU A 29 8.17 22.37 -31.13
C LEU A 29 8.73 21.14 -31.85
N VAL A 30 8.59 19.95 -31.24
CA VAL A 30 8.99 18.68 -31.86
C VAL A 30 8.15 18.38 -33.10
N ASP A 31 6.83 18.60 -33.03
CA ASP A 31 5.93 18.41 -34.17
C ASP A 31 6.21 19.41 -35.30
N GLU A 32 6.52 20.67 -34.99
CA GLU A 32 6.96 21.66 -35.97
C GLU A 32 8.26 21.25 -36.64
N SER A 33 9.24 20.79 -35.87
CA SER A 33 10.52 20.29 -36.39
C SER A 33 10.31 19.09 -37.32
N ARG A 34 9.42 18.16 -36.95
CA ARG A 34 9.03 17.04 -37.79
C ARG A 34 8.39 17.50 -39.11
N LYS A 35 7.43 18.43 -39.07
CA LYS A 35 6.80 18.99 -40.27
C LYS A 35 7.82 19.63 -41.21
N ARG A 36 8.80 20.36 -40.67
CA ARG A 36 9.90 20.95 -41.46
C ARG A 36 10.79 19.89 -42.10
N ALA A 37 11.13 18.82 -41.37
CA ALA A 37 11.92 17.72 -41.90
C ALA A 37 11.17 16.97 -43.02
N ASP A 38 9.89 16.67 -42.81
CA ASP A 38 9.04 15.97 -43.79
C ASP A 38 8.84 16.81 -45.08
N ALA A 39 8.86 18.14 -44.98
CA ALA A 39 8.82 19.04 -46.14
C ALA A 39 10.09 18.97 -47.02
N ILE A 40 11.24 18.61 -46.43
CA ILE A 40 12.49 18.38 -47.19
C ILE A 40 12.44 16.98 -47.83
N ARG A 41 12.16 15.97 -47.01
CA ARG A 41 12.04 14.57 -47.45
C ARG A 41 11.19 13.79 -46.43
N PRO A 42 10.23 12.96 -46.89
CA PRO A 42 9.49 12.08 -46.00
C PRO A 42 10.42 11.21 -45.16
N ASN A 43 10.11 11.08 -43.86
CA ASN A 43 10.87 10.27 -42.89
C ASN A 43 12.30 10.77 -42.59
N LEU A 44 12.61 12.04 -42.90
CA LEU A 44 13.88 12.65 -42.51
C LEU A 44 13.97 12.89 -40.99
N PHE A 45 12.84 13.07 -40.32
CA PHE A 45 12.82 13.34 -38.88
C PHE A 45 13.33 12.13 -38.07
N PRO A 46 14.38 12.29 -37.23
CA PRO A 46 14.95 11.20 -36.45
C PRO A 46 13.91 10.55 -35.54
N PHE A 47 13.91 9.21 -35.50
CA PHE A 47 12.98 8.46 -34.65
C PHE A 47 13.15 8.81 -33.17
N ASP A 48 14.40 8.92 -32.70
CA ASP A 48 14.72 9.20 -31.29
C ASP A 48 14.45 10.64 -30.86
N ALA A 49 14.20 11.56 -31.80
CA ALA A 49 13.82 12.94 -31.51
C ALA A 49 12.31 13.10 -31.22
N ARG A 50 11.53 12.03 -31.35
CA ARG A 50 10.08 12.03 -31.08
C ARG A 50 9.83 11.97 -29.58
N LEU A 51 8.81 12.69 -29.12
CA LEU A 51 8.24 12.43 -27.81
C LEU A 51 7.59 11.05 -27.82
N ARG A 52 7.88 10.24 -26.80
CA ARG A 52 7.44 8.84 -26.73
C ARG A 52 5.99 8.68 -26.31
N VAL A 53 5.43 9.70 -25.69
CA VAL A 53 4.07 9.70 -25.15
C VAL A 53 3.39 11.02 -25.53
N SER A 54 2.07 10.98 -25.61
CA SER A 54 1.26 12.19 -25.76
C SER A 54 1.31 13.07 -24.50
N VAL A 55 0.88 14.32 -24.63
CA VAL A 55 0.79 15.26 -23.49
C VAL A 55 -0.16 14.72 -22.41
N ASP A 56 -1.28 14.10 -22.79
CA ASP A 56 -2.22 13.51 -21.84
C ASP A 56 -1.61 12.28 -21.11
N GLU A 57 -0.91 11.40 -21.83
CA GLU A 57 -0.21 10.27 -21.19
C GLU A 57 0.88 10.76 -20.23
N TYR A 58 1.63 11.80 -20.61
CA TYR A 58 2.63 12.42 -19.73
C TYR A 58 1.98 13.00 -18.47
N ARG A 59 0.89 13.77 -18.62
CA ARG A 59 0.08 14.29 -17.51
C ARG A 59 -0.35 13.17 -16.58
N LYS A 60 -0.93 12.09 -17.11
CA LYS A 60 -1.37 10.93 -16.32
C LYS A 60 -0.22 10.29 -15.55
N ASP A 61 0.95 10.15 -16.14
CA ASP A 61 2.11 9.58 -15.44
C ASP A 61 2.60 10.47 -14.29
N VAL A 62 2.63 11.79 -14.51
CA VAL A 62 2.95 12.77 -13.46
C VAL A 62 1.93 12.70 -12.32
N ASP A 63 0.64 12.78 -12.63
CA ASP A 63 -0.44 12.74 -11.64
C ASP A 63 -0.41 11.44 -10.83
N ARG A 64 -0.26 10.29 -11.50
CA ARG A 64 -0.13 8.97 -10.85
C ARG A 64 0.99 8.95 -9.82
N ARG A 65 2.19 9.42 -10.20
CA ARG A 65 3.35 9.44 -9.30
C ARG A 65 3.16 10.37 -8.11
N LEU A 66 2.52 11.52 -8.34
CA LEU A 66 2.19 12.47 -7.28
C LEU A 66 1.17 11.88 -6.31
N TRP A 67 0.12 11.20 -6.79
CA TRP A 67 -0.84 10.50 -5.94
C TRP A 67 -0.20 9.41 -5.07
N TYR A 68 0.63 8.55 -5.66
CA TYR A 68 1.37 7.54 -4.89
C TYR A 68 2.25 8.17 -3.80
N THR A 69 2.91 9.29 -4.13
CA THR A 69 3.76 10.00 -3.16
C THR A 69 2.91 10.63 -2.06
N PHE A 70 1.85 11.36 -2.42
CA PHE A 70 0.95 12.04 -1.51
C PHE A 70 0.38 11.09 -0.45
N TYR A 71 -0.26 9.99 -0.87
CA TYR A 71 -0.86 9.02 0.05
C TYR A 71 0.15 8.37 0.99
N ARG A 72 1.40 8.20 0.53
CA ARG A 72 2.49 7.68 1.36
C ARG A 72 2.97 8.71 2.37
N GLU A 73 3.15 9.97 1.98
CA GLU A 73 3.67 11.02 2.87
C GLU A 73 2.65 11.39 3.96
N ILE A 74 1.35 11.39 3.67
CA ILE A 74 0.29 11.65 4.66
C ILE A 74 -0.09 10.42 5.48
N GLY A 75 0.51 9.26 5.22
CA GLY A 75 0.28 8.02 5.97
C GLY A 75 -1.06 7.31 5.68
N LEU A 76 -1.88 7.78 4.74
CA LEU A 76 -3.14 7.10 4.40
C LEU A 76 -2.92 5.72 3.78
N ALA A 77 -1.80 5.53 3.07
CA ALA A 77 -1.41 4.21 2.55
C ALA A 77 -1.27 3.15 3.66
N ASP A 78 -0.95 3.56 4.89
CA ASP A 78 -0.80 2.64 6.02
C ASP A 78 -2.13 2.10 6.55
N TYR A 79 -3.26 2.69 6.18
CA TYR A 79 -4.60 2.22 6.54
C TYR A 79 -5.19 1.25 5.53
N PHE A 80 -4.66 1.18 4.30
CA PHE A 80 -5.24 0.36 3.24
C PHE A 80 -5.10 -1.13 3.53
N ASP A 81 -6.19 -1.88 3.46
CA ASP A 81 -6.10 -3.33 3.30
C ASP A 81 -5.77 -3.72 1.83
N ALA A 82 -5.51 -5.00 1.59
CA ALA A 82 -5.13 -5.50 0.26
C ALA A 82 -6.16 -5.16 -0.84
N ASN A 83 -7.46 -5.13 -0.53
CA ASN A 83 -8.49 -4.77 -1.50
C ASN A 83 -8.51 -3.27 -1.76
N ALA A 84 -8.41 -2.45 -0.70
CA ALA A 84 -8.32 -1.00 -0.83
C ALA A 84 -7.08 -0.59 -1.64
N LYS A 85 -5.93 -1.20 -1.34
CA LYS A 85 -4.68 -0.99 -2.09
C LYS A 85 -4.84 -1.38 -3.55
N LYS A 86 -5.41 -2.55 -3.85
CA LYS A 86 -5.62 -2.99 -5.23
C LYS A 86 -6.57 -2.05 -5.99
N ALA A 87 -7.66 -1.62 -5.36
CA ALA A 87 -8.61 -0.69 -5.96
C ALA A 87 -7.95 0.66 -6.24
N PHE A 88 -7.14 1.15 -5.30
CA PHE A 88 -6.34 2.36 -5.47
C PHE A 88 -5.36 2.24 -6.63
N ASP A 89 -4.54 1.18 -6.66
CA ASP A 89 -3.56 0.95 -7.72
C ASP A 89 -4.25 0.89 -9.11
N VAL A 90 -5.37 0.16 -9.21
CA VAL A 90 -6.18 0.08 -10.46
C VAL A 90 -6.74 1.44 -10.87
N SER A 91 -7.24 2.23 -9.91
CA SER A 91 -7.79 3.56 -10.20
C SER A 91 -6.74 4.51 -10.77
N LEU A 92 -5.51 4.46 -10.25
CA LEU A 92 -4.41 5.29 -10.71
C LEU A 92 -3.79 4.80 -12.03
N ASP A 93 -3.81 3.50 -12.30
CA ASP A 93 -3.28 2.95 -13.54
C ASP A 93 -4.18 3.28 -14.74
N ALA A 94 -5.51 3.18 -14.57
CA ALA A 94 -6.46 3.40 -15.64
C ALA A 94 -6.59 4.86 -16.08
N ASP A 95 -7.01 5.74 -15.17
CA ASP A 95 -7.17 7.17 -15.43
C ASP A 95 -6.99 7.96 -14.12
N PRO A 96 -5.76 8.37 -13.79
CA PRO A 96 -5.50 9.04 -12.53
C PRO A 96 -6.19 10.42 -12.51
N PRO A 97 -6.88 10.77 -11.41
CA PRO A 97 -7.41 12.11 -11.22
C PRO A 97 -6.32 13.16 -11.37
N THR A 98 -6.68 14.36 -11.84
CA THR A 98 -5.73 15.47 -11.89
C THR A 98 -5.22 15.77 -10.49
N PHE A 99 -3.90 15.90 -10.32
CA PHE A 99 -3.31 16.24 -9.04
C PHE A 99 -3.42 17.75 -8.79
N ASP A 100 -4.61 18.19 -8.37
CA ASP A 100 -4.97 19.57 -8.06
C ASP A 100 -5.60 19.70 -6.66
N LEU A 101 -5.73 20.93 -6.15
CA LEU A 101 -6.25 21.17 -4.79
C LEU A 101 -7.66 20.57 -4.57
N PRO A 102 -8.66 20.77 -5.46
CA PRO A 102 -9.98 20.21 -5.25
C PRO A 102 -9.99 18.67 -5.15
N ASN A 103 -9.23 17.98 -6.02
CA ASN A 103 -9.16 16.52 -5.95
C ASN A 103 -8.39 16.05 -4.71
N ILE A 104 -7.35 16.78 -4.31
CA ILE A 104 -6.57 16.50 -3.08
C ILE A 104 -7.45 16.63 -1.84
N GLU A 105 -8.23 17.70 -1.72
CA GLU A 105 -9.17 17.92 -0.61
C GLU A 105 -10.22 16.79 -0.55
N ALA A 106 -10.86 16.49 -1.68
CA ALA A 106 -11.83 15.40 -1.77
C ALA A 106 -11.22 14.04 -1.39
N ALA A 107 -9.98 13.77 -1.82
CA ALA A 107 -9.25 12.55 -1.48
C ALA A 107 -8.91 12.49 0.02
N MET A 108 -8.52 13.61 0.64
CA MET A 108 -8.25 13.68 2.07
C MET A 108 -9.51 13.43 2.91
N GLU A 109 -10.64 14.03 2.53
CA GLU A 109 -11.92 13.83 3.22
C GLU A 109 -12.38 12.37 3.12
N ALA A 110 -12.33 11.80 1.91
CA ALA A 110 -12.68 10.39 1.71
C ALA A 110 -11.73 9.46 2.48
N GLY A 111 -10.43 9.74 2.42
CA GLY A 111 -9.41 8.99 3.15
C GLY A 111 -9.63 9.02 4.65
N ALA A 112 -9.88 10.20 5.24
CA ALA A 112 -10.12 10.35 6.66
C ALA A 112 -11.39 9.58 7.12
N ARG A 113 -12.45 9.61 6.31
CA ARG A 113 -13.70 8.88 6.57
C ARG A 113 -13.51 7.37 6.49
N ASP A 114 -12.79 6.89 5.48
CA ASP A 114 -12.76 5.46 5.14
C ASP A 114 -11.54 4.73 5.75
N ALA A 115 -10.52 5.44 6.25
CA ALA A 115 -9.29 4.87 6.82
C ALA A 115 -9.54 3.81 7.89
N GLN A 116 -10.43 4.09 8.85
CA GLN A 116 -10.76 3.13 9.91
C GLN A 116 -11.50 1.91 9.36
N ILE A 117 -12.29 2.07 8.30
CA ILE A 117 -13.00 0.97 7.64
C ILE A 117 -11.99 0.03 6.98
N TYR A 118 -11.02 0.59 6.24
CA TYR A 118 -9.96 -0.20 5.59
C TYR A 118 -9.11 -0.95 6.61
N LEU A 119 -8.69 -0.28 7.69
CA LEU A 119 -7.93 -0.91 8.77
C LEU A 119 -8.71 -2.05 9.43
N ASN A 120 -9.98 -1.81 9.80
CA ASN A 120 -10.81 -2.82 10.45
C ASN A 120 -11.09 -4.02 9.53
N ARG A 121 -11.37 -3.78 8.24
CA ARG A 121 -11.55 -4.82 7.23
C ARG A 121 -10.28 -5.63 7.01
N GLY A 122 -9.13 -4.96 6.90
CA GLY A 122 -7.83 -5.60 6.72
C GLY A 122 -7.51 -6.55 7.87
N ILE A 123 -7.61 -6.05 9.10
CA ILE A 123 -7.44 -6.87 10.32
C ILE A 123 -8.41 -8.05 10.28
N TYR A 124 -9.71 -7.83 10.06
CA TYR A 124 -10.69 -8.91 10.00
C TYR A 124 -10.35 -9.98 8.95
N MET A 125 -9.94 -9.58 7.75
CA MET A 125 -9.63 -10.50 6.65
C MET A 125 -8.40 -11.37 6.92
N LEU A 126 -7.42 -10.88 7.70
CA LEU A 126 -6.27 -11.67 8.14
C LEU A 126 -6.68 -12.89 8.98
N PHE A 127 -7.76 -12.76 9.76
CA PHE A 127 -8.24 -13.82 10.66
C PHE A 127 -9.33 -14.70 10.00
N VAL A 128 -10.34 -14.10 9.37
CA VAL A 128 -11.49 -14.86 8.83
C VAL A 128 -11.18 -15.49 7.48
N GLY A 129 -10.30 -14.89 6.68
CA GLY A 129 -9.99 -15.40 5.35
C GLY A 129 -9.30 -16.77 5.34
N ARG A 130 -8.75 -17.24 6.47
CA ARG A 130 -7.72 -18.30 6.48
C ARG A 130 -7.97 -19.53 7.37
N ASP A 131 -9.01 -19.55 8.20
CA ASP A 131 -9.44 -20.74 8.92
C ASP A 131 -10.85 -21.19 8.48
N ARG A 132 -10.94 -22.46 8.08
CA ARG A 132 -12.16 -23.12 7.60
C ARG A 132 -13.27 -23.09 8.66
N LYS A 133 -12.90 -23.09 9.96
CA LYS A 133 -13.83 -23.02 11.10
C LYS A 133 -14.64 -21.72 11.11
N TYR A 134 -14.05 -20.59 10.72
CA TYR A 134 -14.74 -19.29 10.63
C TYR A 134 -15.48 -19.10 9.29
N LYS A 135 -15.13 -19.85 8.25
CA LYS A 135 -15.82 -19.81 6.95
C LYS A 135 -17.18 -20.50 6.95
N THR A 136 -17.38 -21.54 7.79
CA THR A 136 -18.53 -22.44 7.61
C THR A 136 -19.49 -22.59 8.80
N ASN A 137 -19.26 -22.03 10.00
CA ASN A 137 -20.26 -22.22 11.07
C ASN A 137 -20.40 -21.17 12.19
N THR A 138 -19.70 -20.04 12.21
CA THR A 138 -19.99 -18.99 13.21
C THR A 138 -19.45 -17.64 12.74
N ARG A 139 -20.30 -16.84 12.09
CA ARG A 139 -20.07 -15.38 11.94
C ARG A 139 -20.16 -14.64 13.30
N HIS A 140 -20.41 -15.36 14.39
CA HIS A 140 -20.87 -14.81 15.67
C HIS A 140 -19.79 -14.60 16.73
N THR A 141 -18.56 -15.14 16.57
CA THR A 141 -17.49 -15.00 17.60
C THR A 141 -16.09 -15.12 16.97
N VAL A 142 -15.66 -14.14 16.18
CA VAL A 142 -14.24 -14.06 15.76
C VAL A 142 -13.50 -13.30 16.86
N LYS A 143 -12.75 -14.02 17.68
CA LYS A 143 -11.81 -13.46 18.65
C LYS A 143 -10.43 -14.02 18.34
N MET A 144 -9.46 -13.14 18.19
CA MET A 144 -8.07 -13.51 18.12
C MET A 144 -7.62 -14.07 19.48
N GLU A 145 -7.18 -15.33 19.47
CA GLU A 145 -6.42 -15.92 20.58
C GLU A 145 -4.96 -15.45 20.53
N LYS A 146 -4.19 -15.70 21.58
CA LYS A 146 -2.78 -15.24 21.68
C LYS A 146 -1.88 -15.69 20.52
N ALA A 147 -2.27 -16.70 19.74
CA ALA A 147 -1.47 -17.27 18.66
C ALA A 147 -2.28 -17.42 17.36
N ILE A 148 -1.63 -17.18 16.23
CA ILE A 148 -2.15 -17.41 14.89
C ILE A 148 -1.12 -18.07 13.98
N ILE A 149 -1.60 -18.78 12.96
CA ILE A 149 -0.77 -19.35 11.90
C ILE A 149 -1.08 -18.64 10.60
N LEU A 150 -0.11 -17.89 10.09
CA LEU A 150 -0.21 -17.17 8.83
C LEU A 150 0.47 -17.99 7.73
N LYS A 151 -0.31 -18.35 6.71
CA LYS A 151 0.16 -19.15 5.57
C LYS A 151 0.90 -18.28 4.55
N ARG A 152 1.92 -18.84 3.89
CA ARG A 152 2.72 -18.17 2.84
C ARG A 152 3.34 -16.87 3.35
N CYS A 153 3.96 -16.95 4.53
CA CYS A 153 4.66 -15.82 5.15
C CYS A 153 6.16 -16.08 5.29
N CYS A 154 6.61 -17.29 5.04
CA CYS A 154 8.02 -17.63 5.07
C CYS A 154 8.48 -18.19 3.72
N ASN A 155 9.68 -17.80 3.31
CA ASN A 155 10.38 -18.36 2.17
C ASN A 155 11.56 -19.19 2.65
N THR A 156 11.84 -20.29 1.94
CA THR A 156 13.02 -21.13 2.21
C THR A 156 13.97 -21.01 1.03
N THR A 157 15.20 -20.57 1.28
CA THR A 157 16.23 -20.42 0.24
C THR A 157 17.55 -20.91 0.79
N PHE A 158 18.20 -21.86 0.10
CA PHE A 158 19.42 -22.54 0.55
C PHE A 158 19.34 -23.09 1.98
N GLY A 159 18.18 -23.64 2.37
CA GLY A 159 17.96 -24.19 3.71
C GLY A 159 17.73 -23.15 4.81
N GLN A 160 17.78 -21.86 4.50
CA GLN A 160 17.47 -20.77 5.42
C GLN A 160 16.02 -20.33 5.25
N ILE A 161 15.33 -20.18 6.39
CA ILE A 161 13.97 -19.62 6.44
C ILE A 161 14.08 -18.11 6.59
N THR A 162 13.31 -17.37 5.80
CA THR A 162 13.20 -15.91 5.87
C THR A 162 11.73 -15.51 5.92
N LEU A 163 11.45 -14.36 6.52
CA LEU A 163 10.12 -13.78 6.51
C LEU A 163 9.90 -13.07 5.17
N ASP A 164 8.77 -13.33 4.53
CA ASP A 164 8.38 -12.71 3.27
C ASP A 164 7.77 -11.32 3.54
N TYR A 165 8.40 -10.28 2.97
CA TYR A 165 7.99 -8.88 3.12
C TYR A 165 6.77 -8.51 2.25
N LEU A 166 6.30 -9.41 1.39
CA LEU A 166 5.03 -9.27 0.67
C LEU A 166 3.90 -10.10 1.29
N SER A 167 4.15 -10.66 2.46
CA SER A 167 3.22 -11.59 3.08
C SER A 167 2.11 -10.89 3.86
N PRO A 168 1.01 -11.62 4.15
CA PRO A 168 -0.05 -11.14 5.05
C PRO A 168 0.44 -10.73 6.44
N PHE A 169 1.63 -11.16 6.86
CA PHE A 169 2.20 -10.70 8.14
C PHE A 169 2.58 -9.23 8.10
N GLU A 170 3.04 -8.69 6.97
CA GLU A 170 3.35 -7.26 6.86
C GLU A 170 2.10 -6.39 6.96
N ASP A 171 0.96 -6.86 6.44
CA ASP A 171 -0.33 -6.20 6.66
C ASP A 171 -0.72 -6.18 8.14
N LEU A 172 -0.47 -7.27 8.87
CA LEU A 172 -0.66 -7.32 10.32
C LEU A 172 0.28 -6.35 11.03
N HIS A 173 1.57 -6.38 10.68
CA HIS A 173 2.58 -5.55 11.34
C HIS A 173 2.31 -4.07 11.14
N ARG A 174 1.99 -3.65 9.91
CA ARG A 174 1.56 -2.29 9.58
C ARG A 174 0.33 -1.87 10.39
N SER A 175 -0.67 -2.74 10.51
CA SER A 175 -1.86 -2.48 11.34
C SER A 175 -1.50 -2.28 12.82
N VAL A 176 -0.54 -3.06 13.34
CA VAL A 176 -0.05 -2.91 14.71
C VAL A 176 0.70 -1.60 14.91
N CYS A 177 1.54 -1.19 13.95
CA CYS A 177 2.17 0.14 13.99
C CYS A 177 1.12 1.25 14.05
N VAL A 178 0.07 1.19 13.23
CA VAL A 178 -1.04 2.15 13.27
C VAL A 178 -1.74 2.17 14.64
N ILE A 179 -2.02 0.99 15.22
CA ILE A 179 -2.61 0.86 16.56
C ILE A 179 -1.75 1.52 17.64
N ARG A 180 -0.44 1.41 17.52
CA ARG A 180 0.54 1.96 18.47
C ARG A 180 0.89 3.41 18.20
N GLY A 181 0.36 4.02 17.13
CA GLY A 181 0.75 5.36 16.69
C GLY A 181 2.20 5.44 16.20
N GLU A 182 2.78 4.31 15.79
CA GLU A 182 4.14 4.18 15.33
C GLU A 182 4.20 4.27 13.79
N LYS A 183 5.29 4.83 13.27
CA LYS A 183 5.53 4.85 11.82
C LYS A 183 5.94 3.47 11.34
N TYR A 184 5.15 2.89 10.43
CA TYR A 184 5.53 1.66 9.75
C TYR A 184 6.76 1.89 8.87
N LYS A 185 7.69 0.92 8.90
CA LYS A 185 8.90 0.94 8.08
C LYS A 185 9.05 -0.40 7.38
N ALA A 186 8.86 -0.38 6.07
CA ALA A 186 8.93 -1.58 5.24
C ALA A 186 10.23 -2.35 5.47
N MET A 187 10.11 -3.68 5.59
CA MET A 187 11.20 -4.65 5.77
C MET A 187 11.98 -4.55 7.09
N GLU A 188 11.77 -3.54 7.95
CA GLU A 188 12.60 -3.38 9.16
C GLU A 188 12.45 -4.58 10.10
N LEU A 189 11.20 -4.99 10.39
CA LEU A 189 10.93 -6.17 11.21
C LEU A 189 11.37 -7.46 10.50
N ALA A 190 11.07 -7.61 9.20
CA ALA A 190 11.48 -8.78 8.43
C ALA A 190 13.00 -9.00 8.47
N ASN A 191 13.78 -7.92 8.36
CA ASN A 191 15.25 -7.96 8.46
C ASN A 191 15.71 -8.37 9.87
N ARG A 192 15.13 -7.81 10.93
CA ARG A 192 15.44 -8.23 12.32
C ARG A 192 15.13 -9.71 12.55
N VAL A 193 13.98 -10.18 12.09
CA VAL A 193 13.56 -11.59 12.21
C VAL A 193 14.51 -12.50 11.45
N ALA A 194 14.82 -12.16 10.19
CA ALA A 194 15.74 -12.93 9.36
C ALA A 194 17.15 -12.99 9.99
N GLN A 195 17.62 -11.90 10.59
CA GLN A 195 18.89 -11.87 11.30
C GLN A 195 18.90 -12.85 12.49
N VAL A 196 17.89 -12.79 13.38
CA VAL A 196 17.81 -13.69 14.54
C VAL A 196 17.72 -15.15 14.11
N TRP A 197 16.88 -15.47 13.12
CA TRP A 197 16.77 -16.84 12.61
C TRP A 197 18.06 -17.35 12.01
N LYS A 198 18.81 -16.51 11.29
CA LYS A 198 20.11 -16.86 10.71
C LYS A 198 21.19 -17.09 11.76
N GLU A 199 21.24 -16.25 12.80
CA GLU A 199 22.28 -16.28 13.82
C GLU A 199 22.05 -17.38 14.87
N THR A 200 20.80 -17.65 15.22
CA THR A 200 20.46 -18.51 16.37
C THR A 200 19.68 -19.76 15.99
N GLY A 201 18.94 -19.75 14.87
CA GLY A 201 17.96 -20.79 14.54
C GLY A 201 16.71 -20.80 15.43
N GLU A 202 16.61 -19.89 16.41
CA GLU A 202 15.52 -19.82 17.37
C GLU A 202 14.39 -18.88 16.92
N PRO A 203 13.16 -19.02 17.44
CA PRO A 203 12.09 -18.06 17.21
C PRO A 203 12.51 -16.63 17.58
N TYR A 204 12.06 -15.66 16.78
CA TYR A 204 12.23 -14.25 17.10
C TYR A 204 11.24 -13.86 18.20
N GLN A 205 11.68 -13.06 19.17
CA GLN A 205 10.82 -12.51 20.21
C GLN A 205 11.21 -11.08 20.54
N ASP A 206 10.22 -10.20 20.61
CA ASP A 206 10.31 -8.86 21.20
C ASP A 206 9.11 -8.62 22.14
N ASP A 207 8.88 -7.37 22.57
CA ASP A 207 7.76 -7.03 23.46
C ASP A 207 6.38 -7.19 22.78
N THR A 208 6.34 -7.22 21.45
CA THR A 208 5.10 -7.25 20.66
C THR A 208 4.79 -8.63 20.11
N TYR A 209 5.81 -9.37 19.66
CA TYR A 209 5.67 -10.59 18.90
C TYR A 209 6.55 -11.71 19.41
N TRP A 210 6.03 -12.94 19.28
CA TRP A 210 6.84 -14.14 19.15
C TRP A 210 6.59 -14.75 17.77
N LEU A 211 7.64 -14.97 16.98
CA LEU A 211 7.58 -15.37 15.58
C LEU A 211 8.44 -16.60 15.30
N LYS A 212 7.82 -17.66 14.80
CA LYS A 212 8.50 -18.87 14.37
C LYS A 212 8.15 -19.21 12.92
N GLY A 213 9.16 -19.19 12.05
CA GLY A 213 9.04 -19.65 10.68
C GLY A 213 9.05 -21.18 10.60
N CYS A 214 8.28 -21.72 9.66
CA CYS A 214 8.21 -23.15 9.39
C CYS A 214 8.60 -23.44 7.94
N LEU A 215 9.26 -24.59 7.70
CA LEU A 215 9.72 -25.01 6.38
C LEU A 215 8.61 -25.16 5.34
N ASN A 216 7.36 -25.32 5.78
CA ASN A 216 6.17 -25.36 4.92
C ASN A 216 5.67 -23.96 4.50
N GLY A 217 6.44 -22.90 4.77
CA GLY A 217 6.13 -21.52 4.42
C GLY A 217 5.13 -20.83 5.34
N ASN A 218 4.76 -21.46 6.47
CA ASN A 218 3.89 -20.87 7.47
C ASN A 218 4.70 -20.09 8.51
N LEU A 219 4.08 -19.04 9.05
CA LEU A 219 4.55 -18.29 10.19
C LEU A 219 3.63 -18.54 11.38
N HIS A 220 4.19 -19.00 12.49
CA HIS A 220 3.49 -19.01 13.77
C HIS A 220 3.77 -17.67 14.45
N CYS A 221 2.73 -16.89 14.69
CA CYS A 221 2.81 -15.58 15.29
C CYS A 221 2.02 -15.57 16.60
N ARG A 222 2.63 -15.09 17.69
CA ARG A 222 1.91 -14.72 18.91
C ARG A 222 2.04 -13.22 19.13
N ILE A 223 0.94 -12.57 19.46
CA ILE A 223 0.96 -11.18 19.92
C ILE A 223 1.10 -11.20 21.43
N LEU A 224 2.20 -10.63 21.92
CA LEU A 224 2.59 -10.61 23.32
C LEU A 224 2.07 -9.37 24.04
N ASP A 225 1.96 -8.24 23.33
CA ASP A 225 1.41 -6.99 23.84
C ASP A 225 -0.13 -7.12 24.04
N PRO A 226 -0.61 -7.10 25.30
CA PRO A 226 -2.04 -7.24 25.58
C PRO A 226 -2.88 -6.10 25.03
N TYR A 227 -2.34 -4.87 25.00
CA TYR A 227 -3.05 -3.71 24.47
C TYR A 227 -3.29 -3.87 22.97
N VAL A 228 -2.27 -4.28 22.23
CA VAL A 228 -2.39 -4.55 20.78
C VAL A 228 -3.39 -5.67 20.51
N LEU A 229 -3.36 -6.74 21.32
CA LEU A 229 -4.30 -7.86 21.17
C LEU A 229 -5.75 -7.43 21.41
N ASP A 230 -6.00 -6.63 22.45
CA ASP A 230 -7.34 -6.12 22.77
C ASP A 230 -7.84 -5.15 21.69
N GLU A 231 -6.96 -4.30 21.15
CA GLU A 231 -7.30 -3.40 20.05
C GLU A 231 -7.65 -4.16 18.77
N ILE A 232 -6.86 -5.16 18.39
CA ILE A 232 -7.16 -6.03 17.24
C ILE A 232 -8.53 -6.67 17.42
N ASN A 233 -8.82 -7.23 18.59
CA ASN A 233 -10.11 -7.84 18.90
C ASN A 233 -11.28 -6.84 18.80
N ARG A 234 -11.08 -5.61 19.30
CA ARG A 234 -12.10 -4.55 19.18
C ARG A 234 -12.40 -4.23 17.72
N ARG A 235 -11.37 -4.11 16.88
CA ARG A 235 -11.51 -3.80 15.44
C ARG A 235 -12.18 -4.91 14.66
N ILE A 236 -11.86 -6.17 14.96
CA ILE A 236 -12.57 -7.33 14.44
C ILE A 236 -14.06 -7.25 14.79
N ALA A 237 -14.40 -6.95 16.05
CA ALA A 237 -15.78 -6.84 16.51
C ALA A 237 -16.54 -5.70 15.82
N LEU A 238 -15.91 -4.52 15.66
CA LEU A 238 -16.49 -3.39 14.94
C LEU A 238 -16.84 -3.75 13.49
N HIS A 239 -15.94 -4.42 12.78
CA HIS A 239 -16.21 -4.82 11.39
C HIS A 239 -17.27 -5.93 11.32
N ALA A 240 -17.18 -6.96 12.16
CA ALA A 240 -18.14 -8.05 12.17
C ALA A 240 -19.56 -7.57 12.53
N GLY A 241 -19.70 -6.65 13.49
CA GLY A 241 -20.98 -6.05 13.85
C GLY A 241 -21.59 -5.23 12.72
N ALA A 242 -20.78 -4.47 11.98
CA ALA A 242 -21.24 -3.69 10.82
C ALA A 242 -21.78 -4.61 9.70
N VAL A 243 -21.06 -5.69 9.37
CA VAL A 243 -21.48 -6.66 8.35
C VAL A 243 -22.82 -7.32 8.70
N LEU A 244 -23.04 -7.67 9.98
CA LEU A 244 -24.31 -8.26 10.43
C LEU A 244 -25.50 -7.30 10.29
N ALA A 245 -25.28 -6.00 10.51
CA ALA A 245 -26.32 -5.00 10.36
C ALA A 245 -26.72 -4.76 8.89
N GLU A 246 -25.80 -4.97 7.95
CA GLU A 246 -26.07 -4.90 6.51
C GLU A 246 -26.83 -6.12 6.00
N ASP A 247 -26.45 -7.33 6.44
CA ASP A 247 -27.13 -8.59 6.05
C ASP A 247 -28.58 -8.70 6.59
N SER A 248 -28.94 -7.86 7.56
CA SER A 248 -30.27 -7.85 8.20
C SER A 248 -31.24 -6.84 7.57
N LYS A 249 -30.84 -6.15 6.49
CA LYS A 249 -31.66 -5.21 5.72
C LYS A 249 -32.09 -5.81 4.40
#